data_AF-A0A1H9SMR9-F1
#
_entry.id   AF-A0A1H9SMR9-F1
#
_cell.length_a   1.000
_cell.length_b   1.000
_cell.length_c   1.000
_cell.angle_alpha   90.00
_cell.angle_beta   90.00
_cell.angle_gamma   90.00
#
_symmetry.space_group_name_H-M   'P 1'
#
loop_
_entity.id
_entity.type
_entity.pdbx_description
1 polymer ?
#
loop_
_entity_poly.entity_id
_entity_poly.type
_entity_poly.pdbx_seq_one_letter_code
_entity_poly.pdbx_strand_id
1 'polypeptide(L)'
;MPARAFITLVARHLNAEDQTAVLERLAGQATMAARYYVAEDARNHAYATLTAAFTGREPATIFDRALARLPQTNTSAAYLQQLLETSDNQEVRWLAITALIACGDRGLEILEQEHDDTSAGQLARLRAQAVVDKQWAFDEVMSGQRTNLEARHLMEGFNFTDTCATEFTDAYFDNAQRVWREQTPEMAQRTLTGLYPSRDMSDHAIKRADELLKSDLPQGLRRIICEQLDQVERARRNRAIDKSRK
;
A
#
# COMPACT_ATOMS: atom_id res chain seq x y z
N MET A 1 1.36 3.49 -22.84
CA MET A 1 1.02 2.05 -22.85
C MET A 1 -0.05 1.80 -21.80
N PRO A 2 -1.09 0.97 -22.05
CA PRO A 2 -2.05 0.56 -21.02
C PRO A 2 -1.35 -0.11 -19.82
N ALA A 3 -1.85 0.10 -18.61
CA ALA A 3 -1.26 -0.46 -17.40
C ALA A 3 -1.29 -2.00 -17.40
N ARG A 4 -2.38 -2.60 -17.90
CA ARG A 4 -2.46 -4.06 -18.06
C ARG A 4 -1.43 -4.62 -19.05
N ALA A 5 -1.16 -3.88 -20.14
CA ALA A 5 -0.16 -4.28 -21.12
C ALA A 5 1.25 -4.24 -20.52
N PHE A 6 1.55 -3.24 -19.67
CA PHE A 6 2.78 -3.19 -18.90
C PHE A 6 2.93 -4.40 -17.97
N ILE A 7 1.88 -4.76 -17.23
CA ILE A 7 1.88 -5.91 -16.32
C ILE A 7 2.11 -7.22 -17.08
N THR A 8 1.40 -7.43 -18.20
CA THR A 8 1.62 -8.60 -19.05
C THR A 8 3.05 -8.64 -19.60
N LEU A 9 3.61 -7.49 -19.98
CA LEU A 9 4.99 -7.41 -20.45
C LEU A 9 5.97 -7.81 -19.34
N VAL A 10 5.83 -7.25 -18.14
CA VAL A 10 6.68 -7.61 -16.99
C VAL A 10 6.57 -9.10 -16.70
N ALA A 11 5.37 -9.62 -16.48
CA ALA A 11 5.15 -11.03 -16.14
C ALA A 11 5.76 -12.01 -17.15
N ARG A 12 5.77 -11.67 -18.44
CA ARG A 12 6.39 -12.49 -19.50
C ARG A 12 7.92 -12.46 -19.50
N HIS A 13 8.54 -11.36 -19.08
CA HIS A 13 9.98 -11.14 -19.26
C HIS A 13 10.81 -11.27 -17.97
N LEU A 14 10.19 -11.55 -16.82
CA LEU A 14 10.93 -11.78 -15.57
C LEU A 14 11.97 -12.91 -15.67
N ASN A 15 11.76 -13.91 -16.54
CA ASN A 15 12.73 -15.00 -16.76
C ASN A 15 13.98 -14.57 -17.54
N ALA A 16 13.90 -13.48 -18.30
CA ALA A 16 14.97 -13.03 -19.18
C ALA A 16 15.91 -12.00 -18.52
N GLU A 17 15.59 -11.58 -17.30
CA GLU A 17 16.33 -10.59 -16.54
C GLU A 17 17.09 -11.27 -15.39
N ASP A 18 18.38 -10.99 -15.28
CA ASP A 18 19.29 -11.57 -14.29
C ASP A 18 19.75 -10.56 -13.23
N GLN A 19 19.51 -9.26 -13.45
CA GLN A 19 19.89 -8.22 -12.50
C GLN A 19 18.83 -8.06 -11.40
N THR A 20 19.19 -8.48 -10.19
CA THR A 20 18.38 -8.39 -8.97
C THR A 20 17.72 -7.02 -8.77
N ALA A 21 18.48 -5.93 -8.94
CA ALA A 21 17.95 -4.57 -8.78
C ALA A 21 16.89 -4.20 -9.85
N VAL A 22 17.01 -4.75 -11.06
CA VAL A 22 16.02 -4.56 -12.13
C VAL A 22 14.76 -5.37 -11.82
N LEU A 23 14.91 -6.63 -11.40
CA LEU A 23 13.79 -7.47 -10.99
C LEU A 23 12.98 -6.84 -9.85
N GLU A 24 13.65 -6.34 -8.80
CA GLU A 24 13.01 -5.67 -7.67
C GLU A 24 12.21 -4.45 -8.12
N ARG A 25 12.81 -3.61 -8.98
CA ARG A 25 12.13 -2.45 -9.55
C ARG A 25 10.93 -2.85 -10.41
N LEU A 26 11.06 -3.87 -11.26
CA LEU A 26 9.97 -4.35 -12.12
C LEU A 26 8.81 -4.91 -11.30
N ALA A 27 9.09 -5.74 -10.29
CA ALA A 27 8.08 -6.29 -9.39
C ALA A 27 7.34 -5.16 -8.65
N GLY A 28 8.07 -4.20 -8.07
CA GLY A 28 7.49 -3.05 -7.39
C GLY A 28 6.63 -2.18 -8.30
N GLN A 29 7.11 -1.87 -9.51
CA GLN A 29 6.37 -1.07 -10.49
C GLN A 29 5.12 -1.79 -11.00
N ALA A 30 5.20 -3.10 -11.25
CA ALA A 30 4.06 -3.88 -11.71
C ALA A 30 2.97 -3.98 -10.63
N THR A 31 3.36 -4.22 -9.38
CA THR A 31 2.45 -4.16 -8.22
C THR A 31 1.79 -2.78 -8.08
N MET A 32 2.57 -1.69 -8.16
CA MET A 32 2.02 -0.34 -8.12
C MET A 32 1.05 -0.06 -9.28
N ALA A 33 1.39 -0.52 -10.50
CA ALA A 33 0.55 -0.36 -11.67
C ALA A 33 -0.78 -1.08 -11.52
N ALA A 34 -0.77 -2.31 -11.01
CA ALA A 34 -1.98 -3.09 -10.73
C ALA A 34 -2.90 -2.34 -9.75
N ARG A 35 -2.33 -1.78 -8.67
CA ARG A 35 -3.11 -1.11 -7.64
C ARG A 35 -3.66 0.26 -8.07
N TYR A 36 -2.85 1.08 -8.74
CA TYR A 36 -3.22 2.49 -9.04
C TYR A 36 -3.71 2.73 -10.46
N TYR A 37 -3.20 2.02 -11.47
CA TYR A 37 -3.37 2.44 -12.87
C TYR A 37 -4.21 1.49 -13.72
N VAL A 38 -4.39 0.23 -13.30
CA VAL A 38 -5.28 -0.71 -14.00
C VAL A 38 -6.74 -0.33 -13.77
N ALA A 39 -7.52 -0.36 -14.85
CA ALA A 39 -8.96 -0.17 -14.81
C ALA A 39 -9.63 -1.17 -13.86
N GLU A 40 -10.68 -0.76 -13.16
CA GLU A 40 -11.33 -1.55 -12.11
C GLU A 40 -11.81 -2.93 -12.60
N ASP A 41 -12.40 -2.99 -13.79
CA ASP A 41 -12.90 -4.21 -14.43
C ASP A 41 -11.79 -5.20 -14.83
N ALA A 42 -10.56 -4.73 -15.02
CA ALA A 42 -9.40 -5.55 -15.37
C ALA A 42 -8.49 -5.88 -14.17
N ARG A 43 -8.75 -5.30 -12.99
CA ARG A 43 -7.80 -5.33 -11.87
C ARG A 43 -7.60 -6.73 -11.29
N ASN A 44 -8.67 -7.50 -11.13
CA ASN A 44 -8.59 -8.88 -10.64
C ASN A 44 -7.74 -9.76 -11.56
N HIS A 45 -7.85 -9.57 -12.88
CA HIS A 45 -7.02 -10.29 -13.84
C HIS A 45 -5.54 -9.87 -13.77
N ALA A 46 -5.28 -8.58 -13.60
CA ALA A 46 -3.93 -8.08 -13.41
C ALA A 46 -3.28 -8.62 -12.12
N TYR A 47 -4.02 -8.68 -11.01
CA TYR A 47 -3.56 -9.31 -9.78
C TYR A 47 -3.28 -10.80 -9.97
N ALA A 48 -4.20 -11.55 -10.57
CA ALA A 48 -3.98 -12.98 -10.86
C ALA A 48 -2.73 -13.22 -11.74
N THR A 49 -2.49 -12.34 -12.72
CA THR A 49 -1.29 -12.40 -13.57
C THR A 49 -0.01 -12.22 -12.75
N LEU A 50 0.02 -11.24 -11.85
CA LEU A 50 1.18 -10.98 -10.99
C LEU A 50 1.38 -12.06 -9.93
N THR A 51 0.30 -12.55 -9.30
CA THR A 51 0.35 -13.68 -8.38
C THR A 51 1.01 -14.89 -9.04
N ALA A 52 0.54 -15.29 -10.22
CA ALA A 52 1.12 -16.40 -10.97
C ALA A 52 2.58 -16.13 -11.39
N ALA A 53 2.93 -14.88 -11.68
CA ALA A 53 4.29 -14.51 -12.04
C ALA A 53 5.25 -14.53 -10.83
N PHE A 54 4.79 -14.24 -9.61
CA PHE A 54 5.65 -14.07 -8.45
C PHE A 54 5.77 -15.32 -7.57
N THR A 55 4.72 -16.12 -7.45
CA THR A 55 4.72 -17.29 -6.56
C THR A 55 5.86 -18.26 -6.89
N GLY A 56 6.72 -18.55 -5.90
CA GLY A 56 7.82 -19.51 -6.02
C GLY A 56 8.94 -19.08 -6.97
N ARG A 57 9.02 -17.79 -7.31
CA ARG A 57 10.00 -17.28 -8.27
C ARG A 57 11.30 -16.84 -7.60
N GLU A 58 12.42 -17.15 -8.24
CA GLU A 58 13.74 -16.64 -7.86
C GLU A 58 14.06 -15.25 -8.47
N PRO A 59 14.76 -14.35 -7.75
CA PRO A 59 15.19 -14.48 -6.36
C PRO A 59 14.01 -14.41 -5.35
N ALA A 60 13.84 -15.44 -4.51
CA ALA A 60 12.67 -15.64 -3.67
C ALA A 60 12.28 -14.39 -2.86
N THR A 61 13.24 -13.80 -2.14
CA THR A 61 13.03 -12.60 -1.31
C THR A 61 12.36 -11.44 -2.06
N ILE A 62 12.68 -11.21 -3.34
CA ILE A 62 12.07 -10.12 -4.11
C ILE A 62 10.59 -10.43 -4.38
N PHE A 63 10.33 -11.64 -4.88
CA PHE A 63 9.01 -12.00 -5.36
C PHE A 63 8.06 -12.34 -4.22
N ASP A 64 8.54 -12.88 -3.11
CA ASP A 64 7.75 -13.11 -1.91
C ASP A 64 7.30 -11.80 -1.27
N ARG A 65 8.20 -10.80 -1.20
CA ARG A 65 7.84 -9.43 -0.76
C ARG A 65 6.80 -8.79 -1.66
N ALA A 66 6.90 -9.00 -2.98
CA ALA A 66 5.95 -8.45 -3.95
C ALA A 66 4.59 -9.17 -3.86
N LEU A 67 4.60 -10.49 -3.76
CA LEU A 67 3.42 -11.35 -3.63
C LEU A 67 2.62 -11.02 -2.38
N ALA A 68 3.27 -10.85 -1.23
CA ALA A 68 2.61 -10.51 0.03
C ALA A 68 1.85 -9.17 -0.03
N ARG A 69 2.21 -8.27 -0.94
CA ARG A 69 1.56 -6.95 -1.12
C ARG A 69 0.41 -6.95 -2.14
N LEU A 70 0.09 -8.11 -2.72
CA LEU A 70 -1.07 -8.30 -3.59
C LEU A 70 -2.27 -8.79 -2.78
N PRO A 71 -3.52 -8.61 -3.28
CA PRO A 71 -4.65 -9.33 -2.73
C PRO A 71 -4.45 -10.84 -2.83
N GLN A 72 -4.69 -11.55 -1.72
CA GLN A 72 -4.44 -12.98 -1.64
C GLN A 72 -5.61 -13.81 -2.15
N THR A 73 -5.27 -14.91 -2.79
CA THR A 73 -6.17 -16.02 -3.15
C THR A 73 -5.92 -17.19 -2.21
N ASN A 74 -6.78 -18.21 -2.18
CA ASN A 74 -6.53 -19.41 -1.38
C ASN A 74 -5.17 -20.05 -1.71
N THR A 75 -4.78 -20.05 -2.99
CA THR A 75 -3.48 -20.62 -3.42
C THR A 75 -2.30 -19.79 -2.95
N SER A 76 -2.37 -18.46 -3.06
CA SER A 76 -1.26 -17.60 -2.63
C SER A 76 -1.19 -17.52 -1.10
N ALA A 77 -2.32 -17.56 -0.39
CA ALA A 77 -2.36 -17.67 1.07
C ALA A 77 -1.69 -18.98 1.54
N ALA A 78 -2.00 -20.12 0.92
CA ALA A 78 -1.33 -21.39 1.24
C ALA A 78 0.19 -21.33 1.03
N TYR A 79 0.65 -20.66 -0.04
CA TYR A 79 2.08 -20.44 -0.26
C TYR A 79 2.71 -19.53 0.81
N LEU A 80 2.05 -18.43 1.17
CA LEU A 80 2.52 -17.55 2.24
C LEU A 80 2.56 -18.25 3.60
N GLN A 81 1.62 -19.15 3.88
CA GLN A 81 1.67 -20.01 5.07
C GLN A 81 2.92 -20.90 5.05
N GLN A 82 3.23 -21.53 3.92
CA GLN A 82 4.44 -22.33 3.78
C GLN A 82 5.72 -21.51 4.05
N LEU A 83 5.76 -20.25 3.60
CA LEU A 83 6.90 -19.35 3.88
C LEU A 83 7.12 -19.11 5.38
N LEU A 84 6.09 -19.21 6.22
CA LEU A 84 6.25 -19.12 7.68
C LEU A 84 7.01 -20.31 8.27
N GLU A 85 7.19 -21.39 7.51
CA GLU A 85 7.99 -22.55 7.93
C GLU A 85 9.33 -22.58 7.21
N THR A 86 9.38 -22.13 5.95
CA THR A 86 10.55 -22.32 5.07
C THR A 86 11.45 -21.11 4.93
N SER A 87 10.96 -19.88 5.16
CA SER A 87 11.75 -18.66 5.00
C SER A 87 12.56 -18.37 6.26
N ASP A 88 13.87 -18.17 6.08
CA ASP A 88 14.78 -17.62 7.10
C ASP A 88 14.79 -16.09 7.13
N ASN A 89 14.23 -15.44 6.10
CA ASN A 89 14.13 -13.99 6.02
C ASN A 89 12.97 -13.46 6.87
N GLN A 90 13.31 -12.77 7.97
CA GLN A 90 12.34 -12.24 8.93
C GLN A 90 11.37 -11.22 8.34
N GLU A 91 11.81 -10.40 7.38
CA GLU A 91 10.94 -9.42 6.73
C GLU A 91 9.89 -10.10 5.86
N VAL A 92 10.28 -11.14 5.11
CA VAL A 92 9.37 -11.96 4.30
C VAL A 92 8.32 -12.63 5.19
N ARG A 93 8.74 -13.23 6.31
CA ARG A 93 7.83 -13.84 7.29
C ARG A 93 6.80 -12.83 7.82
N TRP A 94 7.24 -11.65 8.23
CA TRP A 94 6.34 -10.61 8.72
C TRP A 94 5.39 -10.08 7.65
N LEU A 95 5.82 -9.99 6.40
CA LEU A 95 4.94 -9.62 5.28
C LEU A 95 3.91 -10.71 4.98
N ALA A 96 4.32 -11.99 5.02
CA ALA A 96 3.41 -13.12 4.88
C ALA A 96 2.35 -13.13 6.00
N ILE A 97 2.75 -12.94 7.27
CA ILE A 97 1.82 -12.78 8.40
C ILE A 97 0.84 -11.62 8.15
N THR A 98 1.36 -10.45 7.77
CA THR A 98 0.53 -9.26 7.49
C THR A 98 -0.50 -9.56 6.40
N ALA A 99 -0.10 -10.26 5.33
CA ALA A 99 -0.96 -10.62 4.22
C ALA A 99 -2.03 -11.67 4.56
N LEU A 100 -1.66 -12.68 5.36
CA LEU A 100 -2.59 -13.71 5.83
C LEU A 100 -3.67 -13.12 6.76
N ILE A 101 -3.27 -12.18 7.63
CA ILE A 101 -4.21 -11.40 8.44
C ILE A 101 -5.10 -10.54 7.54
N ALA A 102 -4.51 -9.85 6.56
CA ALA A 102 -5.24 -8.96 5.64
C ALA A 102 -6.34 -9.66 4.85
N CYS A 103 -6.13 -10.92 4.45
CA CYS A 103 -7.12 -11.71 3.71
C CYS A 103 -8.04 -12.54 4.62
N GLY A 104 -7.89 -12.44 5.94
CA GLY A 104 -8.71 -13.16 6.92
C GLY A 104 -8.40 -14.64 7.06
N ASP A 105 -7.27 -15.12 6.51
CA ASP A 105 -6.83 -16.52 6.65
C ASP A 105 -6.27 -16.79 8.07
N ARG A 106 -5.75 -15.74 8.73
CA ARG A 106 -5.29 -15.77 10.13
C ARG A 106 -5.82 -14.59 10.91
N GLY A 107 -6.01 -14.75 12.21
CA GLY A 107 -6.28 -13.62 13.11
C GLY A 107 -5.00 -13.05 13.73
N LEU A 108 -5.16 -12.07 14.62
CA LEU A 108 -4.04 -11.37 15.27
C LEU A 108 -3.25 -12.29 16.23
N GLU A 109 -3.79 -13.43 16.64
CA GLU A 109 -3.13 -14.42 17.49
C GLU A 109 -1.80 -14.95 16.91
N ILE A 110 -1.63 -14.92 15.58
CA ILE A 110 -0.37 -15.33 14.94
C ILE A 110 0.79 -14.38 15.27
N LEU A 111 0.50 -13.13 15.67
CA LEU A 111 1.54 -12.15 16.02
C LEU A 111 2.30 -12.53 17.29
N GLU A 112 1.67 -13.29 18.19
CA GLU A 112 2.27 -13.81 19.41
C GLU A 112 3.11 -15.07 19.17
N GLN A 113 2.82 -15.79 18.08
CA GLN A 113 3.54 -17.00 17.67
C GLN A 113 4.84 -16.68 16.92
N GLU A 114 4.95 -15.48 16.36
CA GLU A 114 6.14 -15.02 15.68
C GLU A 114 7.19 -14.53 16.69
N HIS A 115 8.20 -15.37 16.94
CA HIS A 115 9.29 -15.09 17.88
C HIS A 115 10.38 -14.19 17.27
N ASP A 116 10.03 -12.91 17.09
CA ASP A 116 10.97 -11.86 16.72
C ASP A 116 10.88 -10.68 17.71
N ASP A 117 11.77 -10.68 18.70
CA ASP A 117 11.85 -9.67 19.76
C ASP A 117 12.67 -8.43 19.35
N THR A 118 13.10 -8.34 18.08
CA THR A 118 13.84 -7.19 17.60
C THR A 118 12.95 -5.96 17.45
N SER A 119 13.58 -4.77 17.37
CA SER A 119 12.86 -3.54 17.04
C SER A 119 12.13 -3.62 15.69
N ALA A 120 12.69 -4.35 14.71
CA ALA A 120 12.04 -4.58 13.42
C ALA A 120 10.77 -5.43 13.58
N GLY A 121 10.81 -6.47 14.42
CA GLY A 121 9.64 -7.29 14.74
C GLY A 121 8.54 -6.50 15.46
N GLN A 122 8.89 -5.61 16.40
CA GLN A 122 7.92 -4.73 17.06
C GLN A 122 7.20 -3.81 16.06
N LEU A 123 7.94 -3.22 15.13
CA LEU A 123 7.38 -2.37 14.06
C LEU A 123 6.51 -3.16 13.07
N ALA A 124 6.90 -4.40 12.76
CA ALA A 124 6.11 -5.28 11.91
C ALA A 124 4.78 -5.67 12.55
N ARG A 125 4.74 -5.87 13.88
CA ARG A 125 3.48 -6.09 14.63
C ARG A 125 2.55 -4.89 14.54
N LEU A 126 3.06 -3.66 14.68
CA LEU A 126 2.27 -2.45 14.50
C LEU A 126 1.64 -2.39 13.10
N ARG A 127 2.43 -2.72 12.06
CA ARG A 127 1.92 -2.79 10.68
C ARG A 127 0.79 -3.81 10.57
N ALA A 128 0.96 -5.02 11.09
CA ALA A 128 -0.03 -6.08 11.00
C ALA A 128 -1.33 -5.75 11.76
N GLN A 129 -1.22 -5.12 12.95
CA GLN A 129 -2.39 -4.61 13.69
C GLN A 129 -3.14 -3.55 12.90
N ALA A 130 -2.42 -2.61 12.28
CA ALA A 130 -2.99 -1.52 11.48
C ALA A 130 -3.71 -1.98 10.20
N VAL A 131 -3.45 -3.21 9.74
CA VAL A 131 -4.22 -3.82 8.64
C VAL A 131 -5.66 -4.10 9.06
N VAL A 132 -5.86 -4.55 10.30
CA VAL A 132 -7.16 -4.95 10.86
C VAL A 132 -7.88 -3.74 11.45
N ASP A 133 -7.21 -3.00 12.34
CA ASP A 133 -7.78 -1.83 13.00
C ASP A 133 -7.28 -0.54 12.33
N LYS A 134 -7.93 -0.20 11.22
CA LYS A 134 -7.58 1.00 10.44
C LYS A 134 -7.96 2.29 11.14
N GLN A 135 -9.02 2.30 11.95
CA GLN A 135 -9.42 3.48 12.71
C GLN A 135 -8.36 3.81 13.77
N TRP A 136 -7.93 2.81 14.54
CA TRP A 136 -6.82 2.96 15.48
C TRP A 136 -5.55 3.46 14.78
N ALA A 137 -5.15 2.83 13.67
CA ALA A 137 -3.95 3.23 12.94
C ALA A 137 -4.03 4.68 12.43
N PHE A 138 -5.21 5.09 11.93
CA PHE A 138 -5.46 6.45 11.49
C PHE A 138 -5.34 7.44 12.66
N ASP A 139 -6.00 7.16 13.78
CA ASP A 139 -5.99 8.04 14.96
C ASP A 139 -4.59 8.19 15.56
N GLU A 140 -3.84 7.09 15.67
CA GLU A 140 -2.47 7.08 16.17
C GLU A 140 -1.53 7.95 15.33
N VAL A 141 -1.63 7.85 13.99
CA VAL A 141 -0.82 8.65 13.08
C VAL A 141 -1.27 10.13 13.08
N MET A 142 -2.59 10.38 13.11
CA MET A 142 -3.15 11.73 13.18
C MET A 142 -2.84 12.43 14.52
N SER A 143 -2.61 11.69 15.60
CA SER A 143 -2.23 12.24 16.91
C SER A 143 -0.84 12.87 16.92
N GLY A 144 0.08 12.38 16.07
CA GLY A 144 1.48 12.81 16.05
C GLY A 144 2.32 12.36 17.25
N GLN A 145 1.79 11.46 18.10
CA GLN A 145 2.47 10.99 19.31
C GLN A 145 3.45 9.84 19.05
N ARG A 146 3.31 9.15 17.91
CA ARG A 146 4.19 8.05 17.48
C ARG A 146 5.54 8.55 17.00
N THR A 147 6.57 7.73 17.13
CA THR A 147 7.85 8.02 16.49
C THR A 147 7.69 8.02 14.95
N ASN A 148 8.60 8.71 14.27
CA ASN A 148 8.64 8.75 12.80
C ASN A 148 8.68 7.36 12.15
N LEU A 149 9.31 6.39 12.83
CA LEU A 149 9.44 5.02 12.36
C LEU A 149 8.14 4.23 12.57
N GLU A 150 7.53 4.30 13.75
CA GLU A 150 6.24 3.67 14.03
C GLU A 150 5.12 4.22 13.13
N ALA A 151 5.02 5.54 12.97
CA ALA A 151 4.01 6.16 12.11
C ALA A 151 4.08 5.65 10.67
N ARG A 152 5.29 5.37 10.16
CA ARG A 152 5.46 4.77 8.83
C ARG A 152 4.89 3.36 8.75
N HIS A 153 5.18 2.51 9.73
CA HIS A 153 4.66 1.14 9.76
C HIS A 153 3.15 1.08 9.95
N LEU A 154 2.58 1.99 10.76
CA LEU A 154 1.13 2.15 10.88
C LEU A 154 0.50 2.56 9.55
N MET A 155 1.07 3.55 8.85
CA MET A 155 0.59 3.95 7.52
C MET A 155 0.76 2.83 6.47
N GLU A 156 1.82 2.03 6.55
CA GLU A 156 1.99 0.86 5.67
C GLU A 156 0.87 -0.17 5.89
N GLY A 157 0.48 -0.43 7.14
CA GLY A 157 -0.62 -1.33 7.50
C GLY A 157 -1.97 -0.77 7.08
N PHE A 158 -2.20 0.52 7.37
CA PHE A 158 -3.39 1.24 6.94
C PHE A 158 -3.62 1.15 5.42
N ASN A 159 -2.55 1.32 4.63
CA ASN A 159 -2.56 1.27 3.16
C ASN A 159 -2.32 -0.14 2.58
N PHE A 160 -2.25 -1.18 3.41
CA PHE A 160 -1.85 -2.52 2.96
C PHE A 160 -2.87 -3.12 1.98
N THR A 161 -4.16 -3.00 2.31
CA THR A 161 -5.28 -3.45 1.49
C THR A 161 -5.88 -2.32 0.66
N ASP A 162 -6.67 -2.66 -0.36
CA ASP A 162 -7.33 -1.68 -1.23
C ASP A 162 -8.75 -1.30 -0.75
N THR A 163 -9.19 -1.77 0.42
CA THR A 163 -10.63 -1.82 0.79
C THR A 163 -11.20 -0.61 1.54
N CYS A 164 -10.40 0.26 2.16
CA CYS A 164 -10.93 1.21 3.16
C CYS A 164 -10.67 2.70 2.88
N ALA A 165 -10.11 3.06 1.72
CA ALA A 165 -9.66 4.43 1.53
C ALA A 165 -10.79 5.48 1.53
N THR A 166 -12.01 5.10 1.16
CA THR A 166 -13.17 6.00 1.10
C THR A 166 -13.72 6.36 2.48
N GLU A 167 -13.54 5.48 3.48
CA GLU A 167 -14.12 5.66 4.83
C GLU A 167 -13.42 6.79 5.60
N PHE A 168 -12.16 7.05 5.28
CA PHE A 168 -11.31 8.04 5.95
C PHE A 168 -11.18 9.34 5.17
N THR A 169 -11.80 9.45 3.98
CA THR A 169 -11.66 10.63 3.11
C THR A 169 -12.06 11.92 3.83
N ASP A 170 -13.26 11.96 4.43
CA ASP A 170 -13.73 13.19 5.09
C ASP A 170 -12.92 13.50 6.34
N ALA A 171 -12.66 12.49 7.18
CA ALA A 171 -11.86 12.63 8.39
C ALA A 171 -10.45 13.18 8.09
N TYR A 172 -9.83 12.74 6.99
CA TYR A 172 -8.53 13.26 6.55
C TYR A 172 -8.60 14.76 6.26
N PHE A 173 -9.54 15.20 5.41
CA PHE A 173 -9.62 16.60 5.00
C PHE A 173 -10.04 17.52 6.15
N ASP A 174 -10.91 17.05 7.04
CA ASP A 174 -11.35 17.81 8.22
C ASP A 174 -10.21 18.02 9.23
N ASN A 175 -9.25 17.09 9.31
CA ASN A 175 -8.14 17.16 10.25
C ASN A 175 -6.83 17.72 9.64
N ALA A 176 -6.72 17.85 8.32
CA ALA A 176 -5.46 18.18 7.65
C ALA A 176 -4.79 19.48 8.17
N GLN A 177 -5.58 20.53 8.38
CA GLN A 177 -5.06 21.79 8.93
C GLN A 177 -4.65 21.66 10.40
N ARG A 178 -5.38 20.87 11.20
CA ARG A 178 -5.05 20.62 12.60
C ARG A 178 -3.71 19.91 12.72
N VAL A 179 -3.55 18.81 11.97
CA VAL A 179 -2.30 18.04 11.87
C VAL A 179 -1.12 18.94 11.51
N TRP A 180 -1.28 19.80 10.51
CA TRP A 180 -0.22 20.72 10.10
C TRP A 180 0.19 21.71 11.19
N ARG A 181 -0.75 22.18 12.01
CA ARG A 181 -0.48 23.13 13.11
C ARG A 181 0.14 22.46 14.33
N GLU A 182 -0.28 21.24 14.64
CA GLU A 182 0.06 20.57 15.90
C GLU A 182 1.30 19.68 15.80
N GLN A 183 1.56 19.08 14.64
CA GLN A 183 2.73 18.22 14.44
C GLN A 183 3.95 19.03 13.99
N THR A 184 5.15 18.45 14.18
CA THR A 184 6.37 19.02 13.59
C THR A 184 6.26 19.04 12.06
N PRO A 185 6.92 19.97 11.35
CA PRO A 185 6.80 20.06 9.90
C PRO A 185 7.12 18.76 9.15
N GLU A 186 8.13 18.01 9.61
CA GLU A 186 8.48 16.71 9.02
C GLU A 186 7.39 15.66 9.28
N MET A 187 6.89 15.57 10.51
CA MET A 187 5.84 14.61 10.87
C MET A 187 4.54 14.94 10.15
N ALA A 188 4.12 16.21 10.14
CA ALA A 188 2.93 16.67 9.42
C ALA A 188 3.00 16.30 7.93
N GLN A 189 4.14 16.58 7.27
CA GLN A 189 4.33 16.21 5.87
C GLN A 189 4.18 14.70 5.65
N ARG A 190 4.80 13.89 6.51
CA ARG A 190 4.75 12.43 6.42
C ARG A 190 3.33 11.90 6.65
N THR A 191 2.67 12.32 7.72
CA THR A 191 1.28 11.97 8.07
C THR A 191 0.33 12.32 6.94
N LEU A 192 0.38 13.56 6.46
CA LEU A 192 -0.55 14.04 5.44
C LEU A 192 -0.30 13.40 4.07
N THR A 193 0.95 13.07 3.76
CA THR A 193 1.27 12.35 2.51
C THR A 193 0.83 10.89 2.60
N GLY A 194 1.14 10.20 3.70
CA GLY A 194 0.89 8.76 3.82
C GLY A 194 -0.55 8.38 4.13
N LEU A 195 -1.34 9.28 4.73
CA LEU A 195 -2.79 9.08 4.94
C LEU A 195 -3.67 9.75 3.89
N TYR A 196 -3.10 10.42 2.88
CA TYR A 196 -3.92 10.99 1.80
C TYR A 196 -4.75 9.86 1.14
N PRO A 197 -6.07 10.04 0.91
CA PRO A 197 -6.95 9.00 0.41
C PRO A 197 -6.76 8.73 -1.11
N SER A 198 -5.52 8.42 -1.53
CA SER A 198 -5.09 8.28 -2.93
C SER A 198 -5.81 7.18 -3.73
N ARG A 199 -6.50 6.28 -3.04
CA ARG A 199 -7.30 5.19 -3.61
C ARG A 199 -8.75 5.60 -3.85
N ASP A 200 -9.24 6.59 -3.12
CA ASP A 200 -10.55 7.20 -3.36
C ASP A 200 -10.43 8.19 -4.51
N MET A 201 -10.72 7.71 -5.73
CA MET A 201 -10.68 8.50 -6.95
C MET A 201 -12.07 9.01 -7.35
N SER A 202 -13.00 9.05 -6.40
CA SER A 202 -14.36 9.56 -6.61
C SER A 202 -14.34 11.08 -6.84
N ASP A 203 -15.39 11.59 -7.47
CA ASP A 203 -15.58 13.04 -7.61
C ASP A 203 -15.74 13.72 -6.23
N HIS A 204 -16.21 13.00 -5.21
CA HIS A 204 -16.28 13.48 -3.83
C HIS A 204 -14.89 13.79 -3.25
N ALA A 205 -13.97 12.83 -3.28
CA ALA A 205 -12.62 13.02 -2.74
C ALA A 205 -11.86 14.16 -3.43
N ILE A 206 -11.99 14.27 -4.75
CA ILE A 206 -11.41 15.36 -5.54
C ILE A 206 -12.00 16.70 -5.10
N LYS A 207 -13.33 16.79 -4.96
CA LYS A 207 -14.01 18.00 -4.50
C LYS A 207 -13.56 18.42 -3.08
N ARG A 208 -13.36 17.47 -2.17
CA ARG A 208 -12.86 17.75 -0.80
C ARG A 208 -11.45 18.35 -0.83
N ALA A 209 -10.57 17.86 -1.70
CA ALA A 209 -9.26 18.45 -1.92
C ALA A 209 -9.36 19.89 -2.47
N ASP A 210 -10.18 20.10 -3.49
CA ASP A 210 -10.40 21.43 -4.08
C ASP A 210 -11.00 22.44 -3.08
N GLU A 211 -11.93 22.00 -2.23
CA GLU A 211 -12.50 22.82 -1.16
C GLU A 211 -11.46 23.25 -0.15
N LEU A 212 -10.61 22.31 0.30
CA LEU A 212 -9.52 22.61 1.21
C LEU A 212 -8.55 23.63 0.57
N LEU A 213 -8.21 23.46 -0.71
CA LEU A 213 -7.30 24.35 -1.44
C LEU A 213 -7.84 25.78 -1.64
N LYS A 214 -9.14 26.02 -1.54
CA LYS A 214 -9.74 27.37 -1.57
C LYS A 214 -9.54 28.13 -0.26
N SER A 215 -9.24 27.44 0.83
CA SER A 215 -8.95 28.06 2.12
C SER A 215 -7.57 28.71 2.13
N ASP A 216 -7.33 29.61 3.10
CA ASP A 216 -5.99 30.12 3.36
C ASP A 216 -5.17 29.05 4.10
N LEU A 217 -4.22 28.44 3.37
CA LEU A 217 -3.42 27.32 3.84
C LEU A 217 -1.94 27.72 3.89
N PRO A 218 -1.20 27.27 4.92
CA PRO A 218 0.26 27.33 4.89
C PRO A 218 0.83 26.71 3.60
N GLN A 219 1.87 27.33 3.03
CA GLN A 219 2.42 26.94 1.73
C GLN A 219 2.80 25.45 1.65
N GLY A 220 3.37 24.90 2.71
CA GLY A 220 3.75 23.48 2.78
C GLY A 220 2.55 22.53 2.72
N LEU A 221 1.47 22.84 3.45
CA LEU A 221 0.23 22.07 3.39
C LEU A 221 -0.41 22.14 2.00
N ARG A 222 -0.52 23.36 1.44
CA ARG A 222 -1.03 23.55 0.08
C ARG A 222 -0.27 22.71 -0.94
N ARG A 223 1.07 22.70 -0.86
CA ARG A 223 1.92 21.90 -1.74
C ARG A 223 1.60 20.41 -1.66
N ILE A 224 1.49 19.85 -0.45
CA ILE A 224 1.15 18.43 -0.26
C ILE A 224 -0.19 18.10 -0.90
N ILE A 225 -1.24 18.89 -0.62
CA ILE A 225 -2.58 18.63 -1.15
C ILE A 225 -2.60 18.73 -2.68
N CYS A 226 -1.92 19.72 -3.27
CA CYS A 226 -1.80 19.84 -4.73
C CYS A 226 -1.07 18.65 -5.36
N GLU A 227 0.07 18.23 -4.79
CA GLU A 227 0.87 17.11 -5.32
C GLU A 227 0.07 15.78 -5.26
N GLN A 228 -0.63 15.53 -4.16
CA GLN A 228 -1.46 14.34 -4.00
C GLN A 228 -2.69 14.34 -4.91
N LEU A 229 -3.34 15.50 -5.08
CA LEU A 229 -4.46 15.65 -6.00
C LEU A 229 -4.05 15.39 -7.45
N ASP A 230 -2.92 15.97 -7.92
CA ASP A 230 -2.39 15.71 -9.26
C ASP A 230 -2.07 14.22 -9.47
N GLN A 231 -1.56 13.54 -8.45
CA GLN A 231 -1.32 12.10 -8.50
C GLN A 231 -2.63 11.29 -8.67
N VAL A 232 -3.70 11.64 -7.96
CA VAL A 232 -5.03 11.01 -8.09
C VAL A 232 -5.62 11.27 -9.47
N GLU A 233 -5.60 12.51 -9.95
CA GLU A 233 -6.13 12.86 -11.27
C GLU A 233 -5.36 12.15 -12.40
N ARG A 234 -4.04 12.04 -12.27
CA ARG A 234 -3.21 11.26 -13.20
C ARG A 234 -3.60 9.79 -13.17
N ALA A 235 -3.79 9.21 -11.99
CA ALA A 235 -4.20 7.81 -11.88
C ALA A 235 -5.59 7.57 -12.51
N ARG A 236 -6.56 8.47 -12.29
CA ARG A 236 -7.89 8.44 -12.92
C ARG A 236 -7.80 8.48 -14.45
N ARG A 237 -6.99 9.39 -15.01
CA ARG A 237 -6.74 9.46 -16.47
C ARG A 237 -6.11 8.19 -17.01
N ASN A 238 -5.12 7.64 -16.30
CA ASN A 238 -4.45 6.41 -16.71
C ASN A 238 -5.40 5.20 -16.69
N ARG A 239 -6.28 5.09 -15.69
CA ARG A 239 -7.33 4.06 -15.64
C ARG A 239 -8.30 4.17 -16.82
N ALA A 240 -8.67 5.38 -17.23
CA ALA A 240 -9.52 5.57 -18.41
C ALA A 240 -8.82 5.14 -19.71
N ILE A 241 -7.53 5.47 -19.88
CA ILE A 241 -6.72 5.01 -21.01
C ILE A 241 -6.61 3.49 -21.00
N ASP A 242 -6.32 2.88 -19.84
CA ASP A 242 -6.27 1.43 -19.68
C ASP A 242 -7.58 0.79 -20.12
N LYS A 243 -8.73 1.27 -19.64
CA LYS A 243 -10.06 0.75 -20.02
C LYS A 243 -10.30 0.81 -21.53
N SER A 244 -9.98 1.92 -22.18
CA SER A 244 -10.29 2.17 -23.60
C SER A 244 -9.46 1.36 -24.61
N ARG A 245 -8.27 0.90 -24.24
CA ARG A 245 -7.35 0.19 -25.13
C ARG A 245 -7.33 -1.30 -24.77
N LYS A 246 -8.21 -2.08 -25.38
CA LYS A 246 -8.24 -3.55 -25.26
C LYS A 246 -7.04 -4.17 -25.97
#